data_AF-A0A359LY07-F1
#
_entry.id   AF-A0A359LY07-F1
#
_cell.length_a   1.000
_cell.length_b   1.000
_cell.length_c   1.000
_cell.angle_alpha   90.00
_cell.angle_beta   90.00
_cell.angle_gamma   90.00
#
_symmetry.space_group_name_H-M   'P 1'
#
loop_
_entity.id
_entity.type
_entity.pdbx_description
1 polymer ?
#
loop_
_entity_poly.entity_id
_entity_poly.type
_entity_poly.pdbx_seq_one_letter_code
_entity_poly.pdbx_strand_id
1 'polypeptide(L)'
;MQAEAARIGEEHSALRVELAGLEERRRAEEAARARLENQIREVAQRRQEIAAAMERMGVERARLLENNVELDQRAGLLAEQILELEGTVNRLAGEEHRQRESLSATDETLRGARVTLQEIQDRRSQTELELVKKQSELKFLDETARRDLNTPLDELAAGQETVLDETALVEAEERCQEIRARIEALGGVNPQALEEYQEAQQRYDFLNTQRQDLLDSIRDTEKAILDIDTETRKRFQEAFAAINENFRVLFRTLFAGGVGEMRLTDQENGDSGIDIVASPPGKKLQNVLLLSGGEKALT
;
A
#
# COMPACT_ATOMS: atom_id res chain seq x y z
N MET A 1 -169.91 35.85 70.92
CA MET A 1 -169.11 36.60 69.93
C MET A 1 -167.72 36.97 70.43
N GLN A 2 -167.53 37.74 71.53
CA GLN A 2 -166.18 38.14 71.98
C GLN A 2 -165.29 36.96 72.47
N ALA A 3 -165.85 35.97 73.18
CA ALA A 3 -165.09 34.82 73.69
C ALA A 3 -164.63 33.84 72.58
N GLU A 4 -165.43 33.72 71.52
CA GLU A 4 -165.14 32.84 70.37
C GLU A 4 -164.08 33.45 69.45
N ALA A 5 -164.10 34.78 69.29
CA ALA A 5 -163.05 35.53 68.61
C ALA A 5 -161.70 35.48 69.36
N ALA A 6 -161.71 35.49 70.70
CA ALA A 6 -160.51 35.35 71.51
C ALA A 6 -159.88 33.95 71.38
N ARG A 7 -160.70 32.89 71.41
CA ARG A 7 -160.25 31.50 71.23
C ARG A 7 -159.67 31.26 69.83
N ILE A 8 -160.33 31.75 68.77
CA ILE A 8 -159.81 31.66 67.40
C ILE A 8 -158.50 32.47 67.25
N GLY A 9 -158.38 33.61 67.95
CA GLY A 9 -157.15 34.40 68.00
C GLY A 9 -155.97 33.69 68.66
N GLU A 10 -156.23 32.98 69.77
CA GLU A 10 -155.22 32.14 70.45
C GLU A 10 -154.82 30.92 69.60
N GLU A 11 -155.77 30.21 69.02
CA GLU A 11 -155.51 29.09 68.10
C GLU A 11 -154.70 29.56 66.88
N HIS A 12 -155.06 30.69 66.26
CA HIS A 12 -154.31 31.28 65.14
C HIS A 12 -152.91 31.75 65.56
N SER A 13 -152.73 32.31 66.76
CA SER A 13 -151.41 32.68 67.28
C SER A 13 -150.52 31.46 67.51
N ALA A 14 -151.07 30.38 68.09
CA ALA A 14 -150.37 29.11 68.29
C ALA A 14 -149.95 28.49 66.96
N LEU A 15 -150.86 28.43 65.97
CA LEU A 15 -150.57 27.98 64.61
C LEU A 15 -149.52 28.85 63.90
N ARG A 16 -149.50 30.18 64.10
CA ARG A 16 -148.44 31.05 63.55
C ARG A 16 -147.07 30.80 64.17
N VAL A 17 -147.01 30.54 65.48
CA VAL A 17 -145.75 30.20 66.16
C VAL A 17 -145.24 28.83 65.70
N GLU A 18 -146.14 27.86 65.56
CA GLU A 18 -145.79 26.53 65.04
C GLU A 18 -145.31 26.61 63.58
N LEU A 19 -145.99 27.39 62.73
CA LEU A 19 -145.58 27.63 61.35
C LEU A 19 -144.19 28.30 61.29
N ALA A 20 -143.94 29.32 62.12
CA ALA A 20 -142.64 29.99 62.18
C ALA A 20 -141.52 29.03 62.62
N GLY A 21 -141.79 28.16 63.60
CA GLY A 21 -140.85 27.12 64.04
C GLY A 21 -140.58 26.06 62.97
N LEU A 22 -141.61 25.66 62.21
CA LEU A 22 -141.45 24.75 61.07
C LEU A 22 -140.70 25.41 59.90
N GLU A 23 -140.92 26.70 59.63
CA GLU A 23 -140.17 27.45 58.62
C GLU A 23 -138.70 27.62 59.01
N GLU A 24 -138.39 27.89 60.28
CA GLU A 24 -137.02 27.96 60.79
C GLU A 24 -136.32 26.61 60.68
N ARG A 25 -136.99 25.52 61.08
CA ARG A 25 -136.48 24.14 60.88
C ARG A 25 -136.24 23.84 59.41
N ARG A 26 -137.17 24.22 58.52
CA ARG A 26 -137.00 24.03 57.07
C ARG A 26 -135.77 24.78 56.55
N ARG A 27 -135.57 26.04 56.95
CA ARG A 27 -134.38 26.83 56.57
C ARG A 27 -133.09 26.23 57.11
N ALA A 28 -133.10 25.72 58.34
CA ALA A 28 -131.94 25.06 58.94
C ALA A 28 -131.57 23.77 58.20
N GLU A 29 -132.55 22.95 57.84
CA GLU A 29 -132.37 21.74 57.02
C GLU A 29 -131.92 22.07 55.59
N GLU A 30 -132.49 23.09 54.96
CA GLU A 30 -132.04 23.58 53.64
C GLU A 30 -130.57 24.04 53.69
N ALA A 31 -130.18 24.77 54.74
CA ALA A 31 -128.79 25.19 54.94
C ALA A 31 -127.85 24.01 55.25
N ALA A 32 -128.31 23.02 56.03
CA ALA A 32 -127.54 21.81 56.31
C ALA A 32 -127.35 20.97 55.04
N ARG A 33 -128.40 20.82 54.23
CA ARG A 33 -128.36 20.17 52.92
C ARG A 33 -127.39 20.87 51.98
N ALA A 34 -127.45 22.20 51.86
CA ALA A 34 -126.53 22.97 51.02
C ALA A 34 -125.06 22.80 51.46
N ARG A 35 -124.79 22.78 52.77
CA ARG A 35 -123.44 22.50 53.31
C ARG A 35 -122.99 21.09 52.94
N LEU A 36 -123.84 20.08 53.11
CA LEU A 36 -123.52 18.70 52.78
C LEU A 36 -123.29 18.51 51.27
N GLU A 37 -124.11 19.16 50.42
CA GLU A 37 -123.92 19.17 48.96
C GLU A 37 -122.59 19.82 48.56
N ASN A 38 -122.14 20.87 49.26
CA ASN A 38 -120.82 21.46 49.04
C ASN A 38 -119.69 20.51 49.48
N GLN A 39 -119.81 19.87 50.64
CA GLN A 39 -118.83 18.88 51.11
C GLN A 39 -118.73 17.67 50.18
N ILE A 40 -119.86 17.18 49.66
CA ILE A 40 -119.89 16.09 48.67
C ILE A 40 -119.16 16.51 47.40
N ARG A 41 -119.37 17.75 46.92
CA ARG A 41 -118.67 18.29 45.75
C ARG A 41 -117.16 18.40 45.98
N GLU A 42 -116.74 18.91 47.13
CA GLU A 42 -115.31 19.02 47.48
C GLU A 42 -114.63 17.66 47.56
N VAL A 43 -115.25 16.70 48.26
CA VAL A 43 -114.74 15.32 48.36
C VAL A 43 -114.70 14.64 46.99
N ALA A 44 -115.72 14.86 46.14
CA ALA A 44 -115.73 14.31 44.78
C ALA A 44 -114.60 14.88 43.92
N GLN A 45 -114.36 16.19 43.99
CA GLN A 45 -113.24 16.84 43.30
C GLN A 45 -111.89 16.30 43.79
N ARG A 46 -111.69 16.24 45.11
CA ARG A 46 -110.44 15.71 45.70
C ARG A 46 -110.21 14.25 45.33
N ARG A 47 -111.27 13.43 45.27
CA ARG A 47 -111.19 12.05 44.80
C ARG A 47 -110.75 11.98 43.34
N GLN A 48 -111.25 12.87 42.49
CA GLN A 48 -110.86 12.94 41.07
C GLN A 48 -109.40 13.37 40.91
N GLU A 49 -108.94 14.36 41.67
CA GLU A 49 -107.54 14.82 41.67
C GLU A 49 -106.57 13.71 42.13
N ILE A 50 -106.92 12.99 43.20
CA ILE A 50 -106.14 11.84 43.69
C ILE A 50 -106.12 10.72 42.66
N ALA A 51 -107.26 10.39 42.03
CA ALA A 51 -107.32 9.37 40.98
C ALA A 51 -106.40 9.72 39.80
N ALA A 52 -106.43 10.97 39.34
CA ALA A 52 -105.55 11.44 38.26
C ALA A 52 -104.06 11.47 38.67
N ALA A 53 -103.75 11.74 39.95
CA ALA A 53 -102.38 11.64 40.46
C ALA A 53 -101.90 10.18 40.51
N MET A 54 -102.76 9.25 40.97
CA MET A 54 -102.44 7.81 40.99
C MET A 54 -102.20 7.26 39.59
N GLU A 55 -102.99 7.67 38.61
CA GLU A 55 -102.79 7.27 37.21
C GLU A 55 -101.45 7.75 36.66
N ARG A 56 -101.10 9.03 36.89
CA ARG A 56 -99.79 9.59 36.49
C ARG A 56 -98.63 8.85 37.16
N MET A 57 -98.71 8.60 38.46
CA MET A 57 -97.69 7.82 39.18
C MET A 57 -97.60 6.38 38.69
N GLY A 58 -98.72 5.77 38.28
CA GLY A 58 -98.77 4.43 37.69
C GLY A 58 -97.97 4.36 36.39
N VAL A 59 -98.18 5.33 35.50
CA VAL A 59 -97.43 5.45 34.23
C VAL A 59 -95.95 5.69 34.48
N GLU A 60 -95.60 6.59 35.39
CA GLU A 60 -94.20 6.87 35.74
C GLU A 60 -93.51 5.65 36.35
N ARG A 61 -94.18 4.93 37.26
CA ARG A 61 -93.67 3.68 37.83
C ARG A 61 -93.43 2.62 36.76
N ALA A 62 -94.36 2.45 35.82
CA ALA A 62 -94.19 1.49 34.72
C ALA A 62 -92.96 1.82 33.88
N ARG A 63 -92.77 3.10 33.53
CA ARG A 63 -91.58 3.58 32.80
C ARG A 63 -90.29 3.35 33.58
N LEU A 64 -90.27 3.62 34.88
CA LEU A 64 -89.09 3.39 35.71
C LEU A 64 -88.75 1.90 35.82
N LEU A 65 -89.75 1.02 35.89
CA LEU A 65 -89.53 -0.43 35.90
C LEU A 65 -88.92 -0.91 34.57
N GLU A 66 -89.44 -0.43 33.44
CA GLU A 66 -88.88 -0.73 32.12
C GLU A 66 -87.42 -0.28 31.99
N ASN A 67 -87.12 0.95 32.41
CA ASN A 67 -85.75 1.47 32.42
C ASN A 67 -84.81 0.64 33.32
N ASN A 68 -85.27 0.19 34.49
CA ASN A 68 -84.44 -0.65 35.37
C ASN A 68 -84.11 -2.00 34.71
N VAL A 69 -85.09 -2.63 34.05
CA VAL A 69 -84.86 -3.88 33.32
C VAL A 69 -83.84 -3.67 32.19
N GLU A 70 -83.94 -2.57 31.44
CA GLU A 70 -82.97 -2.23 30.39
C GLU A 70 -81.55 -1.99 30.95
N LEU A 71 -81.46 -1.29 32.08
CA LEU A 71 -80.18 -1.04 32.75
C LEU A 71 -79.54 -2.32 33.29
N ASP A 72 -80.33 -3.22 33.88
CA ASP A 72 -79.84 -4.52 34.36
C ASP A 72 -79.32 -5.39 33.21
N GLN A 73 -80.02 -5.39 32.07
CA GLN A 73 -79.55 -6.09 30.86
C GLN A 73 -78.23 -5.51 30.34
N ARG A 74 -78.11 -4.19 30.30
CA ARG A 74 -76.86 -3.53 29.89
C ARG A 74 -75.71 -3.80 30.86
N ALA A 75 -75.99 -3.81 32.16
CA ALA A 75 -75.00 -4.15 33.18
C ALA A 75 -74.49 -5.59 33.02
N GLY A 76 -75.38 -6.54 32.72
CA GLY A 76 -75.01 -7.92 32.43
C GLY A 76 -74.09 -8.05 31.22
N LEU A 77 -74.45 -7.41 30.10
CA LEU A 77 -73.63 -7.41 28.88
C LEU A 77 -72.24 -6.79 29.10
N LEU A 78 -72.17 -5.68 29.84
CA LEU A 78 -70.90 -5.04 30.17
C LEU A 78 -70.04 -5.93 31.09
N ALA A 79 -70.65 -6.63 32.04
CA ALA A 79 -69.93 -7.55 32.92
C ALA A 79 -69.31 -8.72 32.13
N GLU A 80 -70.03 -9.28 31.15
CA GLU A 80 -69.49 -10.31 30.25
C GLU A 80 -68.32 -9.79 29.42
N GLN A 81 -68.44 -8.58 28.85
CA GLN A 81 -67.37 -7.94 28.08
C GLN A 81 -66.12 -7.66 28.92
N ILE A 82 -66.30 -7.20 30.17
CA ILE A 82 -65.18 -6.98 31.10
C ILE A 82 -64.45 -8.30 31.36
N LEU A 83 -65.18 -9.37 31.64
CA LEU A 83 -64.58 -10.68 31.93
C LEU A 83 -63.82 -11.24 30.71
N GLU A 84 -64.36 -11.07 29.51
CA GLU A 84 -63.67 -11.44 28.26
C GLU A 84 -62.38 -10.63 28.09
N LEU A 85 -62.45 -9.30 28.25
CA LEU A 85 -61.28 -8.43 28.13
C LEU A 85 -60.21 -8.76 29.17
N GLU A 86 -60.58 -8.99 30.43
CA GLU A 86 -59.66 -9.43 31.48
C GLU A 86 -58.97 -10.75 31.11
N GLY A 87 -59.72 -11.70 30.56
CA GLY A 87 -59.16 -12.94 30.02
C GLY A 87 -58.13 -12.71 28.92
N THR A 88 -58.43 -11.82 27.96
CA THR A 88 -57.50 -11.49 26.88
C THR A 88 -56.24 -10.79 27.38
N VAL A 89 -56.36 -9.86 28.34
CA VAL A 89 -55.23 -9.15 28.95
C VAL A 89 -54.32 -10.12 29.68
N ASN A 90 -54.89 -11.03 30.49
CA ASN A 90 -54.10 -12.04 31.20
C ASN A 90 -53.36 -12.99 30.24
N ARG A 91 -54.01 -13.39 29.14
CA ARG A 91 -53.36 -14.22 28.11
C ARG A 91 -52.18 -13.47 27.45
N LEU A 92 -52.40 -12.22 27.04
CA LEU A 92 -51.35 -11.41 26.41
C LEU A 92 -50.19 -11.12 27.36
N ALA A 93 -50.47 -10.86 28.64
CA ALA A 93 -49.43 -10.69 29.67
C ALA A 93 -48.60 -11.98 29.85
N GLY A 94 -49.23 -13.15 29.85
CA GLY A 94 -48.53 -14.43 29.90
C GLY A 94 -47.73 -14.77 28.63
N GLU A 95 -48.15 -14.29 27.46
CA GLU A 95 -47.38 -14.39 26.22
C GLU A 95 -46.17 -13.45 26.22
N GLU A 96 -46.34 -12.19 26.64
CA GLU A 96 -45.26 -11.21 26.77
C GLU A 96 -44.18 -11.71 27.72
N HIS A 97 -44.59 -12.22 28.90
CA HIS A 97 -43.65 -12.74 29.88
C HIS A 97 -42.79 -13.89 29.32
N ARG A 98 -43.42 -14.85 28.65
CA ARG A 98 -42.71 -15.98 28.00
C ARG A 98 -41.77 -15.51 26.90
N GLN A 99 -42.19 -14.55 26.08
CA GLN A 99 -41.33 -13.99 25.04
C GLN A 99 -40.12 -13.27 25.64
N ARG A 100 -40.32 -12.54 26.74
CA ARG A 100 -39.26 -11.82 27.44
C ARG A 100 -38.24 -12.78 28.08
N GLU A 101 -38.70 -13.87 28.67
CA GLU A 101 -37.83 -14.93 29.19
C GLU A 101 -37.02 -15.59 28.07
N SER A 102 -37.67 -15.93 26.95
CA SER A 102 -37.01 -16.49 25.78
C SER A 102 -35.96 -15.53 25.21
N LEU A 103 -36.27 -14.23 25.11
CA LEU A 103 -35.35 -13.22 24.63
C LEU A 103 -34.12 -13.11 25.54
N SER A 104 -34.33 -13.06 26.85
CA SER A 104 -33.26 -13.02 27.85
C SER A 104 -32.34 -14.24 27.74
N ALA A 105 -32.91 -15.44 27.57
CA ALA A 105 -32.14 -16.66 27.37
C ALA A 105 -31.31 -16.60 26.07
N THR A 106 -31.90 -16.13 24.96
CA THR A 106 -31.17 -15.98 23.70
C THR A 106 -30.05 -14.95 23.79
N ASP A 107 -30.28 -13.82 24.48
CA ASP A 107 -29.25 -12.79 24.68
C ASP A 107 -28.07 -13.32 25.48
N GLU A 108 -28.32 -14.15 26.50
CA GLU A 108 -27.26 -14.75 27.29
C GLU A 108 -26.45 -15.77 26.47
N THR A 109 -27.13 -16.59 25.65
CA THR A 109 -26.42 -17.50 24.72
C THR A 109 -25.60 -16.73 23.68
N LEU A 110 -26.11 -15.61 23.18
CA LEU A 110 -25.39 -14.75 22.23
C LEU A 110 -24.17 -14.09 22.87
N ARG A 111 -24.27 -13.64 24.14
CA ARG A 111 -23.13 -13.12 24.89
C ARG A 111 -22.05 -14.20 25.05
N GLY A 112 -22.42 -15.41 25.45
CA GLY A 112 -21.48 -16.54 25.54
C GLY A 112 -20.81 -16.86 24.20
N ALA A 113 -21.57 -16.89 23.12
CA ALA A 113 -21.05 -17.10 21.76
C ALA A 113 -20.08 -16.00 21.32
N ARG A 114 -20.32 -14.73 21.69
CA ARG A 114 -19.41 -13.61 21.38
C ARG A 114 -18.08 -13.71 22.15
N VAL A 115 -18.12 -14.08 23.42
CA VAL A 115 -16.90 -14.28 24.22
C VAL A 115 -16.06 -15.41 23.63
N THR A 116 -16.67 -16.56 23.35
CA THR A 116 -15.95 -17.70 22.75
C THR A 116 -15.40 -17.39 21.36
N LEU A 117 -16.14 -16.62 20.54
CA LEU A 117 -15.65 -16.13 19.25
C LEU A 117 -14.40 -15.26 19.42
N GLN A 118 -14.41 -14.33 20.37
CA GLN A 118 -13.27 -13.47 20.66
C GLN A 118 -12.05 -14.29 21.10
N GLU A 119 -12.23 -15.25 22.01
CA GLU A 119 -11.15 -16.13 22.46
C GLU A 119 -10.53 -16.93 21.31
N ILE A 120 -11.35 -17.45 20.39
CA ILE A 120 -10.88 -18.17 19.21
C ILE A 120 -10.12 -17.23 18.26
N GLN A 121 -10.59 -16.00 18.06
CA GLN A 121 -9.91 -15.01 17.22
C GLN A 121 -8.55 -14.59 17.81
N ASP A 122 -8.47 -14.40 19.12
CA ASP A 122 -7.22 -14.06 19.79
C ASP A 122 -6.22 -15.22 19.69
N ARG A 123 -6.66 -16.45 19.94
CA ARG A 123 -5.83 -17.66 19.76
C ARG A 123 -5.35 -17.82 18.31
N ARG A 124 -6.23 -17.62 17.33
CA ARG A 124 -5.86 -17.67 15.92
C ARG A 124 -4.80 -16.63 15.59
N SER A 125 -4.96 -15.39 16.05
CA SER A 125 -4.00 -14.31 15.82
C SER A 125 -2.64 -14.61 16.45
N GLN A 126 -2.61 -15.21 17.65
CA GLN A 126 -1.38 -15.67 18.29
C GLN A 126 -0.69 -16.76 17.46
N THR A 127 -1.43 -17.78 17.01
CA THR A 127 -0.89 -18.85 16.17
C THR A 127 -0.38 -18.32 14.82
N GLU A 128 -1.07 -17.37 14.20
CA GLU A 128 -0.61 -16.72 12.96
C GLU A 128 0.69 -15.95 13.18
N LEU A 129 0.82 -15.22 14.28
CA LEU A 129 2.06 -14.52 14.64
C LEU A 129 3.22 -15.51 14.84
N GLU A 130 2.99 -16.61 15.57
CA GLU A 130 3.98 -17.66 15.78
C GLU A 130 4.39 -18.32 14.47
N LEU A 131 3.43 -18.59 13.58
CA LEU A 131 3.69 -19.15 12.26
C LEU A 131 4.58 -18.22 11.44
N VAL A 132 4.27 -16.92 11.39
CA VAL A 132 5.08 -15.92 10.67
C VAL A 132 6.49 -15.83 11.24
N LYS A 133 6.64 -15.84 12.58
CA LYS A 133 7.96 -15.87 13.24
C LYS A 133 8.75 -17.11 12.83
N LYS A 134 8.14 -18.31 12.92
CA LYS A 134 8.79 -19.56 12.55
C LYS A 134 9.16 -19.63 11.07
N GLN A 135 8.32 -19.11 10.18
CA GLN A 135 8.64 -18.99 8.76
C GLN A 135 9.82 -18.06 8.50
N SER A 136 9.89 -16.93 9.22
CA SER A 136 11.03 -16.01 9.12
C SER A 136 12.31 -16.64 9.65
N GLU A 137 12.25 -17.34 10.79
CA GLU A 137 13.37 -18.10 11.35
C GLU A 137 13.87 -19.16 10.38
N LEU A 138 12.96 -19.93 9.76
CA LEU A 138 13.31 -20.93 8.75
C LEU A 138 13.97 -20.31 7.52
N LYS A 139 13.45 -19.19 7.00
CA LYS A 139 14.06 -18.48 5.87
C LYS A 139 15.46 -17.98 6.20
N PHE A 140 15.62 -17.36 7.37
CA PHE A 140 16.93 -16.88 7.82
C PHE A 140 17.92 -18.05 7.96
N LEU A 141 17.47 -19.18 8.49
CA LEU A 141 18.30 -20.38 8.62
C LEU A 141 18.67 -20.96 7.26
N ASP A 142 17.76 -20.98 6.28
CA ASP A 142 18.05 -21.41 4.91
C ASP A 142 19.03 -20.48 4.20
N GLU A 143 18.86 -19.16 4.31
CA GLU A 143 19.80 -18.18 3.77
C GLU A 143 21.19 -18.33 4.40
N THR A 144 21.26 -18.54 5.71
CA THR A 144 22.53 -18.76 6.43
C THR A 144 23.20 -20.06 6.00
N ALA A 145 22.44 -21.16 5.90
CA ALA A 145 22.94 -22.45 5.42
C ALA A 145 23.50 -22.36 4.00
N ARG A 146 22.79 -21.68 3.09
CA ARG A 146 23.28 -21.46 1.72
C ARG A 146 24.54 -20.60 1.69
N ARG A 147 24.63 -19.56 2.53
CA ARG A 147 25.81 -18.67 2.57
C ARG A 147 27.04 -19.38 3.12
N ASP A 148 26.89 -20.06 4.25
CA ASP A 148 28.02 -20.56 5.02
C ASP A 148 28.43 -21.98 4.59
N LEU A 149 27.48 -22.78 4.10
CA LEU A 149 27.67 -24.20 3.78
C LEU A 149 27.37 -24.54 2.31
N ASN A 150 26.97 -23.57 1.47
CA ASN A 150 26.58 -23.78 0.07
C ASN A 150 25.53 -24.89 -0.14
N THR A 151 24.72 -25.17 0.89
CA THR A 151 23.76 -26.27 0.92
C THR A 151 22.41 -25.76 1.40
N PRO A 152 21.28 -26.12 0.76
CA PRO A 152 19.95 -25.72 1.23
C PRO A 152 19.59 -26.41 2.56
N LEU A 153 18.77 -25.76 3.37
CA LEU A 153 18.39 -26.26 4.70
C LEU A 153 17.71 -27.63 4.64
N ASP A 154 16.90 -27.89 3.61
CA ASP A 154 16.18 -29.15 3.44
C ASP A 154 17.12 -30.36 3.28
N GLU A 155 18.26 -30.16 2.61
CA GLU A 155 19.28 -31.21 2.43
C GLU A 155 20.08 -31.43 3.72
N LEU A 156 20.35 -30.37 4.48
CA LEU A 156 20.99 -30.46 5.79
C LEU A 156 20.08 -31.18 6.81
N ALA A 157 18.78 -30.89 6.80
CA ALA A 157 17.81 -31.52 7.67
C ALA A 157 17.55 -33.00 7.32
N ALA A 158 17.72 -33.37 6.05
CA ALA A 158 17.64 -34.76 5.58
C ALA A 158 18.95 -35.54 5.80
N GLY A 159 20.05 -34.84 6.09
CA GLY A 159 21.33 -35.45 6.42
C GLY A 159 21.24 -36.29 7.70
N GLN A 160 21.98 -37.40 7.74
CA GLN A 160 22.21 -38.08 9.01
C GLN A 160 23.11 -37.20 9.87
N GLU A 161 22.67 -36.89 11.09
CA GLU A 161 23.46 -36.18 12.08
C GLU A 161 24.66 -37.08 12.45
N THR A 162 25.78 -36.86 11.78
CA THR A 162 27.04 -37.49 12.13
C THR A 162 27.54 -36.80 13.40
N VAL A 163 27.30 -37.42 14.54
CA VAL A 163 27.92 -37.01 15.80
C VAL A 163 29.42 -37.26 15.66
N LEU A 164 30.18 -36.22 15.31
CA LEU A 164 31.62 -36.25 15.46
C LEU A 164 31.94 -36.33 16.96
N ASP A 165 32.95 -37.12 17.32
CA ASP A 165 33.53 -37.10 18.65
C ASP A 165 33.97 -35.66 18.99
N GLU A 166 33.79 -35.22 20.25
CA GLU A 166 33.93 -33.81 20.67
C GLU A 166 35.33 -33.25 20.33
N THR A 167 36.34 -34.12 20.35
CA THR A 167 37.73 -33.81 19.94
C THR A 167 37.89 -33.59 18.44
N ALA A 168 37.20 -34.39 17.61
CA ALA A 168 37.27 -34.29 16.16
C ALA A 168 36.53 -33.04 15.61
N LEU A 169 35.51 -32.57 16.33
CA LEU A 169 34.81 -31.32 16.00
C LEU A 169 35.72 -30.10 16.22
N VAL A 170 36.43 -30.04 17.35
CA VAL A 170 37.35 -28.94 17.67
C VAL A 170 38.49 -28.85 16.65
N GLU A 171 39.12 -29.98 16.28
CA GLU A 171 40.17 -29.99 15.25
C GLU A 171 39.65 -29.52 13.87
N ALA A 172 38.42 -29.89 13.51
CA ALA A 172 37.81 -29.46 12.25
C ALA A 172 37.48 -27.95 12.25
N GLU A 173 37.00 -27.40 13.37
CA GLU A 173 36.74 -25.96 13.53
C GLU A 173 38.02 -25.14 13.45
N GLU A 174 39.09 -25.55 14.14
CA GLU A 174 40.40 -24.89 14.08
C GLU A 174 40.94 -24.89 12.65
N ARG A 175 40.84 -26.01 11.94
CA ARG A 175 41.29 -26.13 10.55
C ARG A 175 40.45 -25.27 9.59
N CYS A 176 39.16 -25.15 9.83
CA CYS A 176 38.28 -24.28 9.05
C CYS A 176 38.61 -22.79 9.27
N GLN A 177 38.85 -22.39 10.53
CA GLN A 177 39.31 -21.04 10.87
C GLN A 177 40.68 -20.73 10.25
N GLU A 178 41.62 -21.68 10.28
CA GLU A 178 42.93 -21.51 9.66
C GLU A 178 42.82 -21.33 8.13
N ILE A 179 41.98 -22.12 7.46
CA ILE A 179 41.73 -21.98 6.02
C ILE A 179 41.08 -20.63 5.70
N ARG A 180 40.09 -20.19 6.49
CA ARG A 180 39.46 -18.87 6.32
C ARG A 180 40.47 -17.74 6.49
N ALA A 181 41.33 -17.80 7.51
CA ALA A 181 42.38 -16.82 7.72
C ALA A 181 43.41 -16.81 6.56
N ARG A 182 43.75 -17.97 6.01
CA ARG A 182 44.61 -18.07 4.81
C ARG A 182 43.95 -17.47 3.56
N ILE A 183 42.64 -17.66 3.39
CA ILE A 183 41.87 -17.05 2.29
C ILE A 183 41.82 -15.53 2.45
N GLU A 184 41.61 -15.03 3.66
CA GLU A 184 41.61 -13.59 3.94
C GLU A 184 43.01 -12.97 3.74
N ALA A 185 44.08 -13.70 4.11
CA ALA A 185 45.46 -13.30 3.88
C ALA A 185 45.87 -13.26 2.40
N LEU A 186 45.22 -14.06 1.54
CA LEU A 186 45.41 -14.00 0.08
C LEU A 186 44.86 -12.70 -0.54
N GLY A 187 44.05 -11.95 0.23
CA GLY A 187 43.43 -10.71 -0.23
C GLY A 187 42.26 -10.94 -1.19
N GLY A 188 41.64 -9.85 -1.63
CA GLY A 188 40.55 -9.92 -2.60
C GLY A 188 41.01 -10.47 -3.94
N VAL A 189 40.23 -11.37 -4.54
CA VAL A 189 40.44 -11.81 -5.93
C VAL A 189 40.27 -10.59 -6.82
N ASN A 190 41.34 -10.18 -7.54
CA ASN A 190 41.25 -9.09 -8.52
C ASN A 190 40.64 -9.65 -9.82
N PRO A 191 39.38 -9.33 -10.16
CA PRO A 191 38.73 -9.84 -11.37
C PRO A 191 39.38 -9.29 -12.65
N GLN A 192 40.10 -8.17 -12.57
CA GLN A 192 40.78 -7.52 -13.70
C GLN A 192 42.21 -8.02 -13.91
N ALA A 193 42.72 -8.90 -13.04
CA ALA A 193 44.10 -9.38 -13.12
C ALA A 193 44.43 -10.07 -14.46
N LEU A 194 43.46 -10.76 -15.06
CA LEU A 194 43.65 -11.40 -16.36
C LEU A 194 43.73 -10.36 -17.50
N GLU A 195 42.89 -9.32 -17.45
CA GLU A 195 42.88 -8.23 -18.44
C GLU A 195 44.18 -7.41 -18.35
N GLU A 196 44.59 -7.01 -17.13
CA GLU A 196 45.84 -6.28 -16.90
C GLU A 196 47.07 -7.08 -17.38
N TYR A 197 47.09 -8.40 -17.14
CA TYR A 197 48.16 -9.26 -17.64
C TYR A 197 48.20 -9.28 -19.18
N GLN A 198 47.05 -9.39 -19.84
CA GLN A 198 46.96 -9.40 -21.30
C GLN A 198 47.41 -8.06 -21.90
N GLU A 199 47.02 -6.92 -21.32
CA GLU A 199 47.48 -5.59 -21.76
C GLU A 199 48.99 -5.42 -21.56
N ALA A 200 49.52 -5.84 -20.41
CA ALA A 200 50.95 -5.77 -20.13
C ALA A 200 51.75 -6.64 -21.11
N GLN A 201 51.25 -7.84 -21.44
CA GLN A 201 51.87 -8.74 -22.41
C GLN A 201 51.86 -8.13 -23.82
N GLN A 202 50.72 -7.59 -24.29
CA GLN A 202 50.65 -6.92 -25.58
C GLN A 202 51.62 -5.74 -25.68
N ARG A 203 51.74 -4.94 -24.61
CA ARG A 203 52.69 -3.83 -24.55
C ARG A 203 54.14 -4.30 -24.60
N TYR A 204 54.45 -5.40 -23.91
CA TYR A 204 55.78 -6.01 -23.94
C TYR A 204 56.14 -6.47 -25.37
N ASP A 205 55.24 -7.19 -26.03
CA ASP A 205 55.46 -7.71 -27.38
C ASP A 205 55.62 -6.58 -28.41
N PHE A 206 54.82 -5.51 -28.29
CA PHE A 206 54.94 -4.32 -29.12
C PHE A 206 56.30 -3.63 -28.97
N LEU A 207 56.73 -3.36 -27.72
CA LEU A 207 58.01 -2.71 -27.45
C LEU A 207 59.20 -3.56 -27.90
N ASN A 208 59.10 -4.89 -27.76
CA ASN A 208 60.15 -5.79 -28.20
C ASN A 208 60.27 -5.84 -29.73
N THR A 209 59.14 -5.76 -30.44
CA THR A 209 59.11 -5.64 -31.91
C THR A 209 59.74 -4.33 -32.37
N GLN A 210 59.35 -3.18 -31.80
CA GLN A 210 59.94 -1.88 -32.15
C GLN A 210 61.45 -1.83 -31.89
N ARG A 211 61.92 -2.47 -30.82
CA ARG A 211 63.35 -2.58 -30.53
C ARG A 211 64.09 -3.35 -31.63
N GLN A 212 63.49 -4.42 -32.14
CA GLN A 212 64.09 -5.22 -33.19
C GLN A 212 64.17 -4.44 -34.51
N ASP A 213 63.09 -3.75 -34.88
CA ASP A 213 63.05 -2.90 -36.08
C ASP A 213 64.12 -1.79 -36.05
N LEU A 214 64.36 -1.18 -34.88
CA LEU A 214 65.43 -0.19 -34.70
C LEU A 214 66.82 -0.79 -34.89
N LEU A 215 67.07 -1.98 -34.33
CA LEU A 215 68.36 -2.67 -34.50
C LEU A 215 68.62 -3.04 -35.96
N ASP A 216 67.59 -3.48 -36.67
CA ASP A 216 67.71 -3.83 -38.09
C ASP A 216 67.89 -2.56 -38.95
N SER A 217 67.20 -1.46 -38.63
CA SER A 217 67.42 -0.15 -39.29
C SER A 217 68.84 0.37 -39.12
N ILE A 218 69.46 0.17 -37.94
CA ILE A 218 70.86 0.53 -37.69
C ILE A 218 71.78 -0.28 -38.61
N ARG A 219 71.59 -1.60 -38.68
CA ARG A 219 72.39 -2.49 -39.54
C ARG A 219 72.25 -2.13 -41.01
N ASP A 220 71.04 -1.83 -41.47
CA ASP A 220 70.79 -1.42 -42.86
C ASP A 220 71.46 -0.08 -43.17
N THR A 221 71.45 0.86 -42.23
CA THR A 221 72.13 2.16 -42.38
C THR A 221 73.65 1.98 -42.46
N GLU A 222 74.23 1.17 -41.58
CA GLU A 222 75.67 0.84 -41.61
C GLU A 222 76.07 0.18 -42.94
N LYS A 223 75.24 -0.73 -43.44
CA LYS A 223 75.46 -1.38 -44.73
C LYS A 223 75.39 -0.38 -45.89
N ALA A 224 74.39 0.51 -45.88
CA ALA A 224 74.25 1.55 -46.90
C ALA A 224 75.46 2.49 -46.92
N ILE A 225 76.01 2.86 -45.75
CA ILE A 225 77.24 3.66 -45.66
C ILE A 225 78.41 2.92 -46.32
N LEU A 226 78.57 1.63 -46.03
CA LEU A 226 79.66 0.82 -46.60
C LEU A 226 79.55 0.65 -48.12
N ASP A 227 78.33 0.47 -48.63
CA ASP A 227 78.05 0.40 -50.07
C ASP A 227 78.35 1.75 -50.76
N ILE A 228 77.97 2.88 -50.14
CA ILE A 228 78.27 4.24 -50.62
C ILE A 228 79.77 4.50 -50.65
N ASP A 229 80.50 4.16 -49.59
CA ASP A 229 81.96 4.35 -49.54
C ASP A 229 82.67 3.55 -50.64
N THR A 230 82.22 2.31 -50.86
CA THR A 230 82.78 1.43 -51.89
C THR A 230 82.54 1.99 -53.30
N GLU A 231 81.31 2.43 -53.61
CA GLU A 231 80.98 3.01 -54.91
C GLU A 231 81.65 4.37 -55.11
N THR A 232 81.74 5.20 -54.06
CA THR A 232 82.44 6.49 -54.10
C THR A 232 83.92 6.30 -54.42
N ARG A 233 84.57 5.34 -53.77
CA ARG A 233 85.97 5.00 -54.01
C ARG A 233 86.21 4.49 -55.43
N LYS A 234 85.30 3.66 -55.95
CA LYS A 234 85.34 3.17 -57.34
C LYS A 234 85.22 4.32 -58.34
N ARG A 235 84.21 5.19 -58.20
CA ARG A 235 84.01 6.35 -59.08
C ARG A 235 85.18 7.33 -59.03
N PHE A 236 85.76 7.55 -57.84
CA PHE A 236 86.95 8.37 -57.69
C PHE A 236 88.14 7.80 -58.46
N GLN A 237 88.40 6.49 -58.37
CA GLN A 237 89.48 5.84 -59.12
C GLN A 237 89.26 5.92 -60.63
N GLU A 238 88.04 5.68 -61.12
CA GLU A 238 87.69 5.79 -62.54
C GLU A 238 87.89 7.22 -63.06
N ALA A 239 87.39 8.22 -62.32
CA ALA A 239 87.56 9.63 -62.67
C ALA A 239 89.03 10.05 -62.62
N PHE A 240 89.79 9.66 -61.59
CA PHE A 240 91.21 9.96 -61.47
C PHE A 240 92.02 9.37 -62.62
N ALA A 241 91.74 8.11 -63.01
CA ALA A 241 92.38 7.48 -64.16
C ALA A 241 92.09 8.23 -65.46
N ALA A 242 90.85 8.65 -65.69
CA ALA A 242 90.46 9.43 -66.86
C ALA A 242 91.13 10.81 -66.90
N ILE A 243 91.19 11.53 -65.77
CA ILE A 243 91.87 12.83 -65.67
C ILE A 243 93.38 12.66 -65.87
N ASN A 244 94.00 11.61 -65.31
CA ASN A 244 95.43 11.33 -65.46
C ASN A 244 95.80 11.06 -66.92
N GLU A 245 94.97 10.33 -67.65
CA GLU A 245 95.21 10.08 -69.07
C GLU A 245 95.08 11.37 -69.91
N ASN A 246 94.07 12.20 -69.63
CA ASN A 246 93.94 13.52 -70.26
C ASN A 246 95.12 14.44 -69.92
N PHE A 247 95.60 14.42 -68.68
CA PHE A 247 96.78 15.18 -68.24
C PHE A 247 98.03 14.75 -69.01
N ARG A 248 98.27 13.43 -69.19
CA ARG A 248 99.36 12.88 -70.00
C ARG A 248 99.36 13.40 -71.44
N VAL A 249 98.18 13.42 -72.07
CA VAL A 249 97.99 13.91 -73.46
C VAL A 249 98.24 15.41 -73.55
N LEU A 250 97.66 16.18 -72.63
CA LEU A 250 97.80 17.64 -72.58
C LEU A 250 99.27 18.05 -72.38
N PHE A 251 99.95 17.39 -71.44
CA PHE A 251 101.36 17.63 -71.14
C PHE A 251 102.25 17.40 -72.36
N ARG A 252 102.07 16.28 -73.09
CA ARG A 252 102.83 16.01 -74.32
C ARG A 252 102.63 17.08 -75.39
N THR A 253 101.42 17.60 -75.51
CA THR A 253 101.06 18.61 -76.51
C THR A 253 101.68 19.98 -76.19
N LEU A 254 101.67 20.40 -74.92
CA LEU A 254 102.25 21.67 -74.47
C LEU A 254 103.78 21.72 -74.55
N PHE A 255 104.46 20.62 -74.22
CA PHE A 255 105.93 20.59 -74.14
C PHE A 255 106.61 20.04 -75.41
N ALA A 256 105.85 19.84 -76.49
CA ALA A 256 106.32 19.29 -77.77
C ALA A 256 107.12 17.97 -77.61
N GLY A 257 106.75 17.17 -76.60
CA GLY A 257 107.47 15.97 -76.15
C GLY A 257 107.61 15.90 -74.61
N GLY A 258 107.86 14.71 -74.05
CA GLY A 258 107.96 14.47 -72.59
C GLY A 258 106.88 13.55 -72.01
N VAL A 259 106.93 13.28 -70.70
CA VAL A 259 105.94 12.46 -69.98
C VAL A 259 105.57 13.15 -68.66
N GLY A 260 104.28 13.47 -68.47
CA GLY A 260 103.73 13.95 -67.20
C GLY A 260 102.60 13.03 -66.73
N GLU A 261 102.60 12.61 -65.47
CA GLU A 261 101.58 11.75 -64.88
C GLU A 261 101.22 12.19 -63.46
N MET A 262 99.97 11.98 -63.08
CA MET A 262 99.48 12.16 -61.72
C MET A 262 99.53 10.83 -60.96
N ARG A 263 99.92 10.86 -59.70
CA ARG A 263 99.97 9.72 -58.77
C ARG A 263 99.24 10.08 -57.49
N LEU A 264 98.52 9.14 -56.90
CA LEU A 264 97.95 9.31 -55.57
C LEU A 264 99.06 9.05 -54.53
N THR A 265 99.17 9.91 -53.51
CA THR A 265 100.19 9.78 -52.45
C THR A 265 99.95 8.56 -51.55
N ASP A 266 98.69 8.15 -51.39
CA ASP A 266 98.29 6.96 -50.68
C ASP A 266 97.25 6.22 -51.55
N GLN A 267 97.31 4.89 -51.58
CA GLN A 267 96.36 4.08 -52.34
C GLN A 267 95.27 3.46 -51.44
N GLU A 268 95.44 3.53 -50.12
CA GLU A 268 94.56 2.86 -49.17
C GLU A 268 93.45 3.75 -48.57
N ASN A 269 93.58 5.08 -48.62
CA ASN A 269 92.62 5.99 -47.97
C ASN A 269 91.92 6.95 -48.96
N GLY A 270 90.63 7.23 -48.74
CA GLY A 270 89.82 8.12 -49.60
C GLY A 270 90.28 9.59 -49.60
N ASP A 271 90.99 10.02 -48.55
CA ASP A 271 91.58 11.35 -48.39
C ASP A 271 93.03 11.42 -48.91
N SER A 272 93.30 10.80 -50.05
CA SER A 272 94.64 10.77 -50.63
C SER A 272 94.95 12.05 -51.42
N GLY A 273 96.13 12.61 -51.19
CA GLY A 273 96.65 13.75 -51.97
C GLY A 273 97.04 13.33 -53.40
N ILE A 274 97.11 14.32 -54.30
CA ILE A 274 97.52 14.11 -55.69
C ILE A 274 98.92 14.69 -55.88
N ASP A 275 99.87 13.85 -56.27
CA ASP A 275 101.22 14.21 -56.68
C ASP A 275 101.32 14.25 -58.21
N ILE A 276 101.93 15.30 -58.76
CA ILE A 276 102.14 15.45 -60.20
C ILE A 276 103.63 15.27 -60.50
N VAL A 277 103.96 14.30 -61.35
CA VAL A 277 105.34 13.95 -61.70
C VAL A 277 105.54 14.14 -63.20
N ALA A 278 106.58 14.87 -63.60
CA ALA A 278 106.80 15.23 -64.99
C ALA A 278 108.27 15.15 -65.44
N SER A 279 108.47 14.93 -66.75
CA SER A 279 109.76 14.83 -67.43
C SER A 279 109.68 15.59 -68.76
N PRO A 280 110.32 16.77 -68.87
CA PRO A 280 110.49 17.50 -70.13
C PRO A 280 111.49 16.77 -71.07
N PRO A 281 111.45 17.03 -72.39
CA PRO A 281 112.30 16.33 -73.35
C PRO A 281 113.79 16.54 -73.04
N GLY A 282 114.48 15.46 -72.65
CA GLY A 282 115.92 15.45 -72.34
C GLY A 282 116.31 15.46 -70.85
N LYS A 283 115.37 15.47 -69.89
CA LYS A 283 115.66 15.41 -68.43
C LYS A 283 114.92 14.28 -67.69
N LYS A 284 115.47 13.83 -66.56
CA LYS A 284 114.88 12.78 -65.70
C LYS A 284 113.55 13.20 -65.06
N LEU A 285 112.71 12.21 -64.75
CA LEU A 285 111.41 12.35 -64.08
C LEU A 285 111.55 13.00 -62.69
N GLN A 286 110.84 14.10 -62.43
CA GLN A 286 110.85 14.80 -61.13
C GLN A 286 109.44 15.32 -60.78
N ASN A 287 109.15 15.46 -59.48
CA ASN A 287 107.87 16.02 -59.00
C ASN A 287 107.79 17.51 -59.37
N VAL A 288 106.64 17.94 -59.93
CA VAL A 288 106.43 19.29 -60.50
C VAL A 288 106.65 20.41 -59.47
N LEU A 289 106.46 20.13 -58.17
CA LEU A 289 106.75 21.10 -57.10
C LEU A 289 108.23 21.54 -57.03
N LEU A 290 109.16 20.75 -57.60
CA LEU A 290 110.63 20.93 -57.50
C LEU A 290 111.32 21.49 -58.77
N LEU A 291 110.57 21.96 -59.79
CA LEU A 291 111.15 22.60 -61.00
C LEU A 291 111.29 24.14 -60.86
N SER A 292 112.35 24.70 -61.47
CA SER A 292 112.76 26.13 -61.39
C SER A 292 111.73 27.08 -62.04
N GLY A 293 111.55 28.28 -61.47
CA GLY A 293 110.41 29.19 -61.69
C GLY A 293 110.13 29.71 -63.12
N GLY A 294 110.92 29.32 -64.12
CA GLY A 294 110.62 29.54 -65.54
C GLY A 294 109.83 28.41 -66.20
N GLU A 295 109.85 27.18 -65.64
CA GLU A 295 109.12 26.02 -66.16
C GLU A 295 107.73 25.85 -65.48
N LYS A 296 107.49 26.49 -64.32
CA LYS A 296 106.21 26.49 -63.58
C LYS A 296 105.07 27.29 -64.23
N ALA A 297 105.34 28.07 -65.27
CA ALA A 297 104.33 28.90 -65.94
C ALA A 297 103.67 28.21 -67.14
N LEU A 298 104.12 27.01 -67.53
CA LEU A 298 103.61 26.27 -68.71
C LEU A 298 103.08 24.85 -68.41
N THR A 299 103.24 24.35 -67.17
CA THR A 299 102.66 23.09 -66.64
C THR A 299 101.52 23.41 -65.69
#